data_AF-A0A1W9U7N9-F1
#
_entry.id   AF-A0A1W9U7N9-F1
#
_cell.length_a   1.000
_cell.length_b   1.000
_cell.length_c   1.000
_cell.angle_alpha   90.00
_cell.angle_beta   90.00
_cell.angle_gamma   90.00
#
_symmetry.space_group_name_H-M   'P 1'
#
loop_
_entity.id
_entity.type
_entity.pdbx_description
1 polymer ?
#
loop_
_entity_poly.entity_id
_entity_poly.type
_entity_poly.pdbx_seq_one_letter_code
_entity_poly.pdbx_strand_id
1 'polypeptide(L)'
;MKHKMLIVLAVVIIATLAFTSTASAEGFEGKGSLEAWGDGIAGVYGRGRVTVSGRGILWIRDAAGDAEWSISGTGEKRVFENGWIEYLGFDGRFEMSGSNIVVVLSGNNIHLKAAGRGKAILWGAGHYRLGSRTGEWSAQMQVLSIGPAK
;
A
#
# COMPACT_ATOMS: atom_id res chain seq x y z
N MET A 1 13.76 -8.20 17.42
CA MET A 1 13.85 -9.26 16.39
C MET A 1 12.49 -9.66 15.79
N LYS A 2 11.36 -9.51 16.50
CA LYS A 2 10.02 -9.90 16.03
C LYS A 2 9.42 -8.96 14.97
N HIS A 3 9.64 -7.64 15.08
CA HIS A 3 9.09 -6.65 14.14
C HIS A 3 9.74 -6.70 12.75
N LYS A 4 11.06 -6.86 12.68
CA LYS A 4 11.78 -6.99 11.40
C LYS A 4 11.33 -8.24 10.63
N MET A 5 11.07 -9.35 11.33
CA MET A 5 10.60 -10.59 10.72
C MET A 5 9.16 -10.51 10.21
N LEU A 6 8.27 -9.81 10.91
CA LEU A 6 6.89 -9.55 10.48
C LEU A 6 6.81 -8.60 9.28
N ILE A 7 7.67 -7.57 9.25
CA ILE A 7 7.78 -6.62 8.13
C ILE A 7 8.29 -7.34 6.86
N VAL A 8 9.35 -8.16 7.00
CA VAL A 8 9.86 -8.98 5.88
C VAL A 8 8.77 -9.94 5.38
N LEU A 9 8.00 -10.57 6.27
CA LEU A 9 6.93 -11.48 5.88
C LEU A 9 5.80 -10.77 5.10
N ALA A 10 5.41 -9.56 5.52
CA ALA A 10 4.41 -8.76 4.79
C ALA A 10 4.91 -8.36 3.39
N VAL A 11 6.18 -7.97 3.26
CA VAL A 11 6.80 -7.64 1.97
C VAL A 11 6.91 -8.88 1.07
N VAL A 12 7.26 -10.05 1.62
CA VAL A 12 7.36 -11.32 0.87
C VAL A 12 5.99 -11.79 0.38
N ILE A 13 4.94 -11.67 1.20
CA ILE A 13 3.56 -12.06 0.80
C ILE A 13 3.05 -11.14 -0.32
N ILE A 14 3.37 -9.85 -0.30
CA ILE A 14 2.97 -8.93 -1.37
C ILE A 14 3.74 -9.22 -2.66
N ALA A 15 5.04 -9.54 -2.56
CA ALA A 15 5.88 -9.81 -3.73
C ALA A 15 5.45 -11.07 -4.52
N THR A 16 4.90 -12.09 -3.87
CA THR A 16 4.45 -13.33 -4.56
C THR A 16 3.10 -13.18 -5.26
N LEU A 17 2.35 -12.11 -4.99
CA LEU A 17 1.06 -11.83 -5.64
C LEU A 17 1.20 -11.06 -6.96
N ALA A 18 2.43 -10.77 -7.39
CA ALA A 18 2.75 -9.98 -8.57
C ALA A 18 2.61 -10.70 -9.93
N PHE A 19 2.17 -11.96 -9.96
CA PHE A 19 2.29 -12.85 -11.13
C PHE A 19 1.03 -13.03 -11.98
N THR A 20 0.19 -12.01 -12.18
CA THR A 20 -0.87 -12.08 -13.20
C THR A 20 -0.91 -10.82 -14.05
N SER A 21 -0.16 -10.82 -15.16
CA SER A 21 -0.19 -9.77 -16.16
C SER A 21 -1.38 -9.97 -17.10
N THR A 22 -2.40 -9.10 -17.00
CA THR A 22 -3.31 -8.84 -18.11
C THR A 22 -3.24 -7.36 -18.45
N ALA A 23 -2.87 -7.08 -19.71
CA ALA A 23 -2.81 -5.74 -20.25
C ALA A 23 -4.20 -5.38 -20.79
N SER A 24 -4.80 -4.33 -20.23
CA SER A 24 -5.78 -3.51 -20.94
C SER A 24 -5.46 -2.04 -20.68
N ALA A 25 -5.40 -1.28 -21.77
CA ALA A 25 -5.35 0.17 -21.79
C ALA A 25 -6.78 0.68 -21.62
N GLU A 26 -7.18 0.87 -20.37
CA GLU A 26 -8.38 1.59 -19.97
C GLU A 26 -7.92 2.47 -18.79
N GLY A 27 -8.41 3.70 -18.73
CA GLY A 27 -8.23 4.56 -17.55
C GLY A 27 -8.58 3.79 -16.27
N PHE A 28 -8.16 4.27 -15.10
CA PHE A 28 -8.33 3.58 -13.82
C PHE A 28 -9.82 3.25 -13.48
N GLU A 29 -10.43 2.27 -14.17
CA GLU A 29 -11.82 1.84 -14.11
C GLU A 29 -12.00 0.65 -13.17
N GLY A 30 -10.97 0.32 -12.39
CA GLY A 30 -11.17 -0.43 -11.16
C GLY A 30 -11.98 0.43 -10.19
N LYS A 31 -13.31 0.27 -10.16
CA LYS A 31 -14.23 1.01 -9.27
C LYS A 31 -14.04 0.70 -7.77
N GLY A 32 -13.02 -0.07 -7.39
CA GLY A 32 -12.74 -0.37 -5.99
C GLY A 32 -12.14 0.84 -5.28
N SER A 33 -12.65 1.18 -4.11
CA SER A 33 -12.05 2.20 -3.23
C SER A 33 -11.86 1.65 -1.83
N LEU A 34 -10.69 1.94 -1.25
CA LEU A 34 -10.36 1.67 0.15
C LEU A 34 -9.92 2.98 0.80
N GLU A 35 -10.45 3.22 1.99
CA GLU A 35 -9.95 4.24 2.90
C GLU A 35 -9.73 3.60 4.27
N ALA A 36 -8.57 3.81 4.89
CA ALA A 36 -8.22 3.20 6.17
C ALA A 36 -7.46 4.19 7.07
N TRP A 37 -7.72 4.10 8.37
CA TRP A 37 -7.08 4.91 9.40
C TRP A 37 -6.66 4.02 10.55
N GLY A 38 -5.42 4.17 11.03
CA GLY A 38 -4.95 3.38 12.16
C GLY A 38 -3.45 3.38 12.36
N ASP A 39 -3.02 2.47 13.22
CA ASP A 39 -1.63 2.20 13.57
C ASP A 39 -1.28 0.74 13.22
N GLY A 40 -0.05 0.50 12.79
CA GLY A 40 0.45 -0.84 12.43
C GLY A 40 1.05 -0.88 11.04
N ILE A 41 0.57 -1.79 10.18
CA ILE A 41 0.96 -1.93 8.78
C ILE A 41 -0.25 -1.69 7.88
N ALA A 42 -0.11 -0.77 6.92
CA ALA A 42 -1.02 -0.61 5.80
C ALA A 42 -0.25 -0.77 4.49
N GLY A 43 -0.61 -1.78 3.70
CA GLY A 43 0.03 -2.10 2.43
C GLY A 43 -0.99 -2.18 1.29
N VAL A 44 -0.60 -1.75 0.10
CA VAL A 44 -1.37 -1.87 -1.14
C VAL A 44 -0.48 -2.41 -2.25
N TYR A 45 -1.03 -3.32 -3.04
CA TYR A 45 -0.44 -3.84 -4.27
C TYR A 45 -1.49 -3.85 -5.38
N GLY A 46 -1.14 -3.35 -6.56
CA GLY A 46 -1.98 -3.48 -7.76
C GLY A 46 -1.85 -2.34 -8.76
N ARG A 47 -2.92 -2.09 -9.50
CA ARG A 47 -3.06 -0.98 -10.46
C ARG A 47 -4.03 0.04 -9.91
N GLY A 48 -3.64 1.31 -9.90
CA GLY A 48 -4.50 2.32 -9.29
C GLY A 48 -3.76 3.60 -8.91
N ARG A 49 -4.44 4.38 -8.08
CA ARG A 49 -3.88 5.49 -7.32
C ARG A 49 -3.86 5.11 -5.84
N VAL A 50 -2.75 5.37 -5.17
CA VAL A 50 -2.57 5.21 -3.74
C VAL A 50 -2.10 6.53 -3.16
N THR A 51 -2.71 6.93 -2.06
CA THR A 51 -2.22 8.00 -1.19
C THR A 51 -2.06 7.44 0.20
N VAL A 52 -0.89 7.64 0.81
CA VAL A 52 -0.66 7.27 2.21
C VAL A 52 0.00 8.43 2.94
N SER A 53 -0.45 8.71 4.15
CA SER A 53 0.20 9.64 5.07
C SER A 53 0.31 9.03 6.45
N GLY A 54 1.27 9.50 7.24
CA GLY A 54 1.49 9.03 8.60
C GLY A 54 2.96 9.11 8.97
N ARG A 55 3.32 8.40 10.05
CA ARG A 55 4.68 8.37 10.59
C ARG A 55 5.21 6.96 10.67
N GLY A 56 6.43 6.70 10.19
CA GLY A 56 7.07 5.40 10.33
C GLY A 56 8.09 5.07 9.23
N ILE A 57 7.93 3.91 8.60
CA ILE A 57 8.78 3.45 7.50
C ILE A 57 7.91 3.20 6.29
N LEU A 58 8.18 3.95 5.21
CA LEU A 58 7.48 3.82 3.94
C LEU A 58 8.34 2.99 2.97
N TRP A 59 7.76 1.95 2.38
CA TRP A 59 8.35 1.13 1.33
C TRP A 59 7.51 1.27 0.06
N ILE A 60 8.16 1.56 -1.06
CA ILE A 60 7.50 1.68 -2.35
C ILE A 60 8.24 0.91 -3.43
N ARG A 61 7.49 0.42 -4.42
CA ARG A 61 8.05 -0.22 -5.62
C ARG A 61 7.14 0.02 -6.80
N ASP A 62 7.74 0.37 -7.92
CA ASP A 62 7.11 0.33 -9.24
C ASP A 62 7.73 -0.83 -10.02
N ALA A 63 6.96 -1.90 -10.21
CA ALA A 63 7.42 -3.07 -10.95
C ALA A 63 7.15 -2.97 -12.46
N ALA A 64 6.27 -2.05 -12.90
CA ALA A 64 5.96 -1.84 -14.32
C ALA A 64 6.84 -0.75 -14.96
N GLY A 65 7.44 0.14 -14.14
CA GLY A 65 8.23 1.27 -14.62
C GLY A 65 7.39 2.40 -15.20
N ASP A 66 6.08 2.42 -14.91
CA ASP A 66 5.11 3.36 -15.46
C ASP A 66 4.47 4.27 -14.38
N ALA A 67 4.99 4.23 -13.15
CA ALA A 67 4.37 4.95 -12.05
C ALA A 67 4.80 6.41 -11.96
N GLU A 68 3.80 7.27 -11.78
CA GLU A 68 3.99 8.66 -11.36
C GLU A 68 3.80 8.75 -9.85
N TRP A 69 4.67 9.49 -9.15
CA TRP A 69 4.57 9.65 -7.71
C TRP A 69 5.09 10.99 -7.21
N SER A 70 4.60 11.40 -6.04
CA SER A 70 5.06 12.57 -5.32
C SER A 70 5.17 12.28 -3.82
N ILE A 71 6.07 13.00 -3.15
CA ILE A 71 6.29 12.85 -1.72
C ILE A 71 6.47 14.23 -1.09
N SER A 72 5.94 14.40 0.11
CA SER A 72 6.11 15.58 0.95
C SER A 72 6.34 15.14 2.39
N GLY A 73 7.13 15.92 3.14
CA GLY A 73 7.49 15.62 4.53
C GLY A 73 8.96 15.28 4.70
N THR A 74 9.27 14.49 5.73
CA THR A 74 10.64 14.14 6.13
C THR A 74 10.88 12.63 6.05
N GLY A 75 12.15 12.22 6.01
CA GLY A 75 12.57 10.81 6.01
C GLY A 75 13.88 10.60 5.25
N GLU A 76 14.68 9.61 5.66
CA GLU A 76 15.91 9.22 4.98
C GLU A 76 15.58 8.26 3.83
N LYS A 77 15.85 8.69 2.58
CA LYS A 77 15.62 7.88 1.39
C LYS A 77 16.74 6.87 1.17
N ARG A 78 16.38 5.60 0.94
CA ARG A 78 17.28 4.54 0.47
C ARG A 78 16.72 3.87 -0.76
N VAL A 79 17.58 3.62 -1.74
CA VAL A 79 17.22 2.94 -2.99
C VAL A 79 17.99 1.63 -3.04
N PHE A 80 17.27 0.54 -3.31
CA PHE A 80 17.83 -0.80 -3.41
C PHE A 80 17.91 -1.24 -4.86
N GLU A 81 18.90 -2.08 -5.19
CA GLU A 81 19.14 -2.58 -6.56
C GLU A 81 17.96 -3.37 -7.14
N ASN A 82 17.09 -3.92 -6.29
CA ASN A 82 15.90 -4.69 -6.68
C ASN A 82 14.66 -3.80 -6.97
N GLY A 83 14.84 -2.48 -7.04
CA GLY A 83 13.81 -1.50 -7.36
C GLY A 83 12.94 -1.05 -6.18
N TRP A 84 13.24 -1.50 -4.95
CA TRP A 84 12.59 -0.98 -3.76
C TRP A 84 13.18 0.38 -3.37
N ILE A 85 12.32 1.25 -2.86
CA ILE A 85 12.70 2.51 -2.23
C ILE A 85 12.13 2.50 -0.81
N GLU A 86 12.97 2.77 0.19
CA GLU A 86 12.61 2.95 1.59
C GLU A 86 12.75 4.43 1.97
N TYR A 87 11.80 4.93 2.77
CA TYR A 87 11.95 6.17 3.53
C TYR A 87 11.89 5.82 5.02
N LEU A 88 13.05 5.84 5.68
CA LEU A 88 13.19 5.59 7.12
C LEU A 88 12.86 6.84 7.92
N GLY A 89 12.03 6.72 8.95
CA GLY A 89 11.58 7.88 9.73
C GLY A 89 10.68 8.80 8.91
N PHE A 90 9.93 8.24 7.96
CA PHE A 90 8.93 8.96 7.18
C PHE A 90 7.94 9.66 8.09
N ASP A 91 7.74 10.96 7.90
CA ASP A 91 6.67 11.75 8.51
C ASP A 91 6.15 12.70 7.43
N GLY A 92 5.02 12.33 6.83
CA GLY A 92 4.52 13.07 5.68
C GLY A 92 3.44 12.36 4.88
N ARG A 93 3.41 12.67 3.58
CA ARG A 93 2.41 12.19 2.62
C ARG A 93 3.08 11.74 1.33
N PHE A 94 2.67 10.58 0.85
CA PHE A 94 3.11 9.96 -0.39
C PHE A 94 1.92 9.66 -1.28
N GLU A 95 2.06 9.95 -2.58
CA GLU A 95 1.04 9.66 -3.60
C GLU A 95 1.70 8.96 -4.77
N MET A 96 1.04 7.92 -5.31
CA MET A 96 1.54 7.15 -6.45
C MET A 96 0.38 6.65 -7.31
N SER A 97 0.56 6.67 -8.63
CA SER A 97 -0.33 6.01 -9.57
C SER A 97 0.45 5.25 -10.63
N GLY A 98 0.02 4.04 -10.96
CA GLY A 98 0.68 3.18 -11.95
C GLY A 98 -0.03 1.84 -12.12
N SER A 99 0.55 0.96 -12.93
CA SER A 99 -0.08 -0.32 -13.29
C SER A 99 0.37 -1.53 -12.49
N ASN A 100 1.54 -1.46 -11.84
CA ASN A 100 2.05 -2.49 -10.93
C ASN A 100 2.84 -1.85 -9.79
N ILE A 101 2.10 -1.26 -8.85
CA ILE A 101 2.67 -0.49 -7.74
C ILE A 101 2.52 -1.23 -6.42
N VAL A 102 3.51 -1.05 -5.55
CA VAL A 102 3.50 -1.50 -4.16
C VAL A 102 3.78 -0.31 -3.27
N VAL A 103 2.94 -0.11 -2.25
CA VAL A 103 3.09 0.94 -1.25
C VAL A 103 2.80 0.34 0.11
N VAL A 104 3.74 0.42 1.04
CA VAL A 104 3.57 -0.09 2.41
C VAL A 104 4.05 0.96 3.39
N LEU A 105 3.19 1.34 4.33
CA LEU A 105 3.58 2.16 5.49
C LEU A 105 3.43 1.33 6.76
N SER A 106 4.51 1.23 7.52
CA SER A 106 4.49 0.68 8.88
C SER A 106 4.77 1.78 9.89
N GLY A 107 3.85 2.00 10.83
CA GLY A 107 3.98 3.02 11.86
C GLY A 107 2.63 3.49 12.41
N ASN A 108 2.51 4.78 12.70
CA ASN A 108 1.38 5.35 13.44
C ASN A 108 0.72 6.52 12.70
N ASN A 109 -0.52 6.84 13.07
CA ASN A 109 -1.37 7.86 12.46
C ASN A 109 -1.47 7.67 10.94
N ILE A 110 -1.60 6.42 10.50
CA ILE A 110 -1.67 6.08 9.09
C ILE A 110 -3.04 6.45 8.57
N HIS A 111 -3.08 7.20 7.48
CA HIS A 111 -4.25 7.38 6.62
C HIS A 111 -3.91 6.87 5.22
N LEU A 112 -4.59 5.83 4.78
CA LEU A 112 -4.43 5.22 3.47
C LEU A 112 -5.69 5.45 2.64
N LYS A 113 -5.53 5.90 1.40
CA LYS A 113 -6.55 5.93 0.34
C LYS A 113 -6.03 5.15 -0.85
N ALA A 114 -6.84 4.25 -1.39
CA ALA A 114 -6.52 3.54 -2.62
C ALA A 114 -7.76 3.44 -3.52
N ALA A 115 -7.57 3.66 -4.82
CA ALA A 115 -8.59 3.49 -5.83
C ALA A 115 -8.02 2.71 -7.02
N GLY A 116 -8.75 1.71 -7.50
CA GLY A 116 -8.32 0.87 -8.62
C GLY A 116 -8.62 -0.62 -8.40
N ARG A 117 -7.67 -1.46 -8.78
CA ARG A 117 -7.76 -2.93 -8.66
C ARG A 117 -6.49 -3.49 -8.06
N GLY A 118 -6.63 -4.28 -6.99
CA GLY A 118 -5.48 -4.80 -6.27
C GLY A 118 -5.86 -5.50 -4.97
N LYS A 119 -4.87 -5.62 -4.09
CA LYS A 119 -5.05 -6.10 -2.72
C LYS A 119 -4.51 -5.08 -1.74
N ALA A 120 -5.11 -5.02 -0.56
CA ALA A 120 -4.58 -4.32 0.59
C ALA A 120 -4.34 -5.27 1.75
N ILE A 121 -3.33 -4.95 2.55
CA ILE A 121 -3.04 -5.61 3.82
C ILE A 121 -3.18 -4.57 4.92
N LEU A 122 -4.03 -4.85 5.91
CA LEU A 122 -4.17 -4.05 7.13
C LEU A 122 -3.86 -4.98 8.32
N TRP A 123 -2.94 -4.56 9.19
CA TRP A 123 -2.58 -5.33 10.39
C TRP A 123 -2.13 -4.42 11.54
N GLY A 124 -2.83 -4.46 12.69
CA GLY A 124 -2.68 -3.44 13.75
C GLY A 124 -4.01 -3.02 14.39
N ALA A 125 -4.23 -1.71 14.57
CA ALA A 125 -5.43 -1.18 15.21
C ALA A 125 -5.97 0.03 14.44
N GLY A 126 -7.25 0.02 14.10
CA GLY A 126 -7.90 1.11 13.37
C GLY A 126 -9.19 0.67 12.70
N HIS A 127 -9.65 1.44 11.74
CA HIS A 127 -10.86 1.13 10.96
C HIS A 127 -10.62 1.38 9.47
N TYR A 128 -11.45 0.75 8.64
CA TYR A 128 -11.43 0.96 7.21
C TYR A 128 -12.83 1.00 6.61
N ARG A 129 -12.89 1.55 5.40
CA ARG A 129 -14.06 1.58 4.52
C ARG A 129 -13.65 1.07 3.15
N LEU A 130 -14.22 -0.06 2.74
CA LEU A 130 -14.03 -0.70 1.45
C LEU A 130 -15.34 -0.59 0.65
N GLY A 131 -15.39 0.38 -0.26
CA GLY A 131 -16.64 0.79 -0.92
C GLY A 131 -17.67 1.25 0.12
N SER A 132 -18.80 0.52 0.22
CA SER A 132 -19.86 0.75 1.21
C SER A 132 -19.66 -0.04 2.52
N ARG A 133 -18.72 -0.98 2.57
CA ARG A 133 -18.49 -1.83 3.75
C ARG A 133 -17.50 -1.16 4.69
N THR A 134 -17.76 -1.20 5.98
CA THR A 134 -16.81 -0.80 7.03
C THR A 134 -16.29 -2.03 7.75
N GLY A 135 -15.13 -1.90 8.40
CA GLY A 135 -14.57 -2.94 9.26
C GLY A 135 -13.41 -2.43 10.10
N GLU A 136 -12.93 -3.28 10.99
CA GLU A 136 -11.82 -2.98 11.89
C GLU A 136 -10.50 -3.45 11.29
N TRP A 137 -9.51 -2.57 11.28
CA TRP A 137 -8.11 -2.94 11.11
C TRP A 137 -7.66 -3.56 12.43
N SER A 138 -7.51 -4.89 12.45
CA SER A 138 -7.26 -5.64 13.69
C SER A 138 -5.86 -6.26 13.74
N ALA A 139 -5.54 -6.82 14.92
CA ALA A 139 -4.29 -7.53 15.17
C ALA A 139 -4.20 -8.87 14.41
N GLN A 140 -5.31 -9.32 13.79
CA GLN A 140 -5.28 -10.38 12.79
C GLN A 140 -5.06 -9.73 11.41
N MET A 141 -4.08 -10.23 10.67
CA MET A 141 -3.79 -9.71 9.34
C MET A 141 -5.03 -9.87 8.43
N GLN A 142 -5.48 -8.77 7.85
CA GLN A 142 -6.60 -8.76 6.91
C GLN A 142 -6.09 -8.47 5.51
N VAL A 143 -6.46 -9.34 4.56
CA VAL A 143 -6.21 -9.14 3.13
C VAL A 143 -7.52 -8.75 2.46
N LEU A 144 -7.59 -7.51 1.96
CA LEU A 144 -8.76 -6.95 1.32
C LEU A 144 -8.58 -6.91 -0.19
N SER A 145 -9.57 -7.36 -0.95
CA SER A 145 -9.58 -7.20 -2.41
C SER A 145 -10.17 -5.84 -2.77
N ILE A 146 -9.38 -5.02 -3.46
CA ILE A 146 -9.82 -3.75 -4.02
C ILE A 146 -10.22 -3.99 -5.47
N GLY A 147 -11.48 -3.71 -5.80
CA GLY A 147 -12.03 -3.86 -7.14
C GLY A 147 -13.56 -3.75 -7.12
N PRO A 148 -14.22 -3.87 -8.28
CA PRO A 148 -15.68 -3.91 -8.33
C PRO A 148 -16.23 -5.06 -7.47
N ALA A 149 -17.40 -4.83 -6.85
CA ALA A 149 -18.17 -5.91 -6.23
C ALA A 149 -18.49 -6.96 -7.30
N LYS A 150 -18.28 -8.24 -6.97
CA LYS A 150 -18.77 -9.35 -7.79
C LYS A 150 -20.27 -9.49 -7.62
#